data_AF-A0A968TMA6-F1
#
_entry.id   AF-A0A968TMA6-F1
#
_cell.length_a   1.000
_cell.length_b   1.000
_cell.length_c   1.000
_cell.angle_alpha   90.00
_cell.angle_beta   90.00
_cell.angle_gamma   90.00
#
_symmetry.space_group_name_H-M   'P 1'
#
loop_
_entity.id
_entity.type
_entity.pdbx_description
1 polymer ?
#
loop_
_entity_poly.entity_id
_entity_poly.type
_entity_poly.pdbx_seq_one_letter_code
_entity_poly.pdbx_strand_id
1 'polypeptide(L)'
;MRIKRWGLAAAFAAGAGYYSFARELPAHSDVVGGRAVATGEETTATEAATDAAESEEVMPVESETPTSTPLNPKWAAPDFTGQEKALGWTPSAFDVPKGMEERVQFWKDIYSKYTSEQGVIHDSKYVHLVYDTVDFSDISASKDLGPRAQQKARKKRVDDKKKEIVARLSRLAKL
;
A
#
# COMPACT_ATOMS: atom_id res chain seq x y z
N MET A 1 38.32 -25.62 30.49
CA MET A 1 36.93 -25.41 30.93
C MET A 1 35.99 -25.79 29.80
N ARG A 2 35.20 -26.85 29.98
CA ARG A 2 34.23 -27.37 29.00
C ARG A 2 32.84 -26.82 29.34
N ILE A 3 32.19 -26.15 28.40
CA ILE A 3 30.77 -25.81 28.50
C ILE A 3 30.04 -26.53 27.38
N LYS A 4 29.00 -27.27 27.78
CA LYS A 4 28.36 -28.37 27.08
C LYS A 4 27.48 -27.88 25.92
N ARG A 5 27.65 -28.56 24.78
CA ARG A 5 26.72 -28.63 23.64
C ARG A 5 25.37 -29.19 24.14
N TRP A 6 24.28 -28.47 23.92
CA TRP A 6 22.95 -29.05 23.85
C TRP A 6 22.60 -29.22 22.38
N GLY A 7 22.33 -30.47 21.99
CA GLY A 7 21.69 -30.81 20.74
C GLY A 7 20.44 -31.61 21.05
N LEU A 8 19.31 -31.18 20.50
CA LEU A 8 18.14 -31.97 20.10
C LEU A 8 17.28 -30.99 19.29
N ALA A 9 17.38 -31.02 17.95
CA ALA A 9 16.50 -31.78 17.06
C ALA A 9 15.05 -31.25 17.07
N ALA A 10 14.78 -30.32 16.15
CA ALA A 10 13.44 -30.08 15.60
C ALA A 10 13.58 -29.53 14.17
N ALA A 11 13.02 -30.30 13.23
CA ALA A 11 12.67 -30.01 11.84
C ALA A 11 13.15 -28.71 11.17
N PHE A 12 14.11 -28.89 10.26
CA PHE A 12 14.19 -28.24 8.94
C PHE A 12 12.87 -28.55 8.18
N ALA A 13 12.20 -27.70 7.39
CA ALA A 13 12.47 -26.39 6.83
C ALA A 13 11.13 -25.68 6.52
N ALA A 14 11.01 -24.41 6.89
CA ALA A 14 10.13 -23.46 6.21
C ALA A 14 10.97 -22.22 5.95
N GLY A 15 11.51 -22.15 4.73
CA GLY A 15 12.45 -21.14 4.29
C GLY A 15 11.81 -19.75 4.28
N ALA A 16 12.21 -18.91 5.23
CA ALA A 16 12.08 -17.46 5.11
C ALA A 16 13.35 -16.95 4.41
N GLY A 17 13.31 -16.96 3.08
CA GLY A 17 14.34 -16.41 2.23
C GLY A 17 13.89 -16.46 0.78
N TYR A 18 14.21 -15.41 0.03
CA TYR A 18 13.97 -15.18 -1.40
C TYR A 18 12.74 -14.33 -1.76
N TYR A 19 12.97 -13.01 -1.78
CA TYR A 19 12.55 -12.21 -2.93
C TYR A 19 13.17 -12.83 -4.19
N SER A 20 12.37 -13.54 -4.99
CA SER A 20 12.73 -13.94 -6.36
C SER A 20 12.09 -13.00 -7.37
N PHE A 21 12.95 -12.29 -8.08
CA PHE A 21 12.69 -11.60 -9.33
C PHE A 21 12.92 -12.58 -10.50
N ALA A 22 12.20 -12.37 -11.60
CA ALA A 22 12.30 -13.00 -12.93
C ALA A 22 11.42 -14.24 -13.21
N ARG A 23 10.37 -14.00 -14.01
CA ARG A 23 10.06 -14.86 -15.15
C ARG A 23 9.89 -13.95 -16.37
N GLU A 24 10.71 -14.24 -17.37
CA GLU A 24 10.72 -13.61 -18.70
C GLU A 24 9.35 -13.71 -19.38
N LEU A 25 8.95 -12.60 -20.02
CA LEU A 25 7.99 -12.60 -21.11
C LEU A 25 8.74 -12.23 -22.40
N PRO A 26 8.53 -12.97 -23.50
CA PRO A 26 9.26 -12.80 -24.74
C PRO A 26 8.88 -11.50 -25.47
N ALA A 27 9.86 -11.00 -26.22
CA ALA A 27 9.79 -9.87 -27.11
C ALA A 27 8.68 -10.03 -28.15
N HIS A 28 7.89 -8.97 -28.35
CA HIS A 28 7.28 -8.67 -29.64
C HIS A 28 7.55 -7.21 -29.96
N SER A 29 8.44 -7.03 -30.93
CA SER A 29 8.49 -5.88 -31.82
C SER A 29 7.14 -5.73 -32.53
N ASP A 30 6.62 -4.52 -32.64
CA ASP A 30 6.63 -3.83 -33.92
C ASP A 30 6.21 -2.37 -33.80
N VAL A 31 6.95 -1.58 -34.59
CA VAL A 31 6.85 -0.16 -34.87
C VAL A 31 5.81 0.04 -35.97
N VAL A 32 5.08 1.17 -35.93
CA VAL A 32 4.65 2.08 -37.02
C VAL A 32 3.49 2.88 -36.39
N GLY A 33 3.53 4.20 -36.22
CA GLY A 33 3.96 5.25 -37.13
C GLY A 33 2.71 6.10 -37.44
N GLY A 34 2.66 7.36 -36.99
CA GLY A 34 1.47 8.20 -37.16
C GLY A 34 1.62 9.60 -36.60
N ARG A 35 2.34 10.43 -37.34
CA ARG A 35 2.57 11.86 -37.13
C ARG A 35 1.30 12.66 -37.45
N ALA A 36 0.93 13.60 -36.58
CA ALA A 36 0.17 14.79 -36.96
C ALA A 36 0.63 15.99 -36.11
N VAL A 37 0.75 17.12 -36.78
CA VAL A 37 1.41 18.38 -36.40
C VAL A 37 0.34 19.48 -36.42
N ALA A 38 0.56 20.52 -35.59
CA ALA A 38 -0.06 21.86 -35.65
C ALA A 38 -1.57 21.91 -35.29
N THR A 39 -2.14 22.94 -34.66
CA THR A 39 -1.84 24.37 -34.41
C THR A 39 -2.90 24.79 -33.37
N GLY A 40 -2.59 25.58 -32.33
CA GLY A 40 -2.66 27.04 -32.38
C GLY A 40 -4.11 27.56 -32.46
N GLU A 41 -4.66 28.08 -31.35
CA GLU A 41 -5.20 29.45 -31.20
C GLU A 41 -6.20 29.59 -30.04
N GLU A 42 -6.00 30.69 -29.34
CA GLU A 42 -6.70 31.24 -28.18
C GLU A 42 -7.76 32.23 -28.70
N THR A 43 -9.00 32.18 -28.20
CA THR A 43 -9.91 33.34 -28.25
C THR A 43 -10.86 33.37 -27.04
N THR A 44 -11.26 34.59 -26.76
CA THR A 44 -11.66 35.19 -25.49
C THR A 44 -13.18 35.27 -25.26
N ALA A 45 -13.53 35.25 -23.97
CA ALA A 45 -14.66 35.84 -23.24
C ALA A 45 -15.78 36.67 -23.96
N THR A 46 -17.02 36.34 -23.55
CA THR A 46 -18.12 37.20 -23.04
C THR A 46 -18.98 38.08 -23.97
N GLU A 47 -20.29 37.77 -24.00
CA GLU A 47 -21.52 38.61 -23.97
C GLU A 47 -22.65 37.85 -24.69
N ALA A 48 -23.96 38.00 -24.49
CA ALA A 48 -24.86 38.38 -23.41
C ALA A 48 -26.30 38.10 -23.95
N ALA A 49 -27.23 37.77 -23.06
CA ALA A 49 -28.69 37.98 -23.14
C ALA A 49 -29.62 37.08 -24.00
N THR A 50 -30.84 36.95 -23.44
CA THR A 50 -32.16 36.51 -23.98
C THR A 50 -32.41 35.00 -24.00
N ASP A 51 -33.23 34.45 -23.10
CA ASP A 51 -34.71 34.46 -23.03
C ASP A 51 -35.37 33.61 -24.13
N ALA A 52 -35.80 32.40 -23.78
CA ALA A 52 -37.00 31.74 -24.29
C ALA A 52 -37.17 30.37 -23.62
N ALA A 53 -38.37 30.16 -23.10
CA ALA A 53 -38.85 28.90 -22.56
C ALA A 53 -38.98 27.83 -23.65
N GLU A 54 -38.51 26.62 -23.38
CA GLU A 54 -39.02 25.42 -24.05
C GLU A 54 -39.01 24.26 -23.05
N SER A 55 -40.22 23.78 -22.76
CA SER A 55 -40.49 22.61 -21.93
C SER A 55 -40.13 21.36 -22.72
N GLU A 56 -38.97 20.76 -22.43
CA GLU A 56 -38.70 19.40 -22.87
C GLU A 56 -39.35 18.41 -21.89
N GLU A 57 -40.35 17.71 -22.41
CA GLU A 57 -41.07 16.62 -21.79
C GLU A 57 -40.10 15.47 -21.55
N VAL A 58 -39.60 15.36 -20.31
CA VAL A 58 -38.69 14.30 -19.87
C VAL A 58 -39.44 12.97 -19.89
N MET A 59 -39.27 12.22 -20.99
CA MET A 59 -39.63 10.82 -21.06
C MET A 59 -38.99 10.07 -19.88
N PRO A 60 -39.74 9.28 -19.09
CA PRO A 60 -39.12 8.42 -18.10
C PRO A 60 -38.33 7.35 -18.86
N VAL A 61 -37.00 7.46 -18.83
CA VAL A 61 -36.13 6.36 -19.20
C VAL A 61 -36.38 5.28 -18.15
N GLU A 62 -37.24 4.33 -18.50
CA GLU A 62 -37.42 3.09 -17.74
C GLU A 62 -36.04 2.46 -17.58
N SER A 63 -35.50 2.56 -16.37
CA SER A 63 -34.25 1.93 -16.00
C SER A 63 -34.50 0.43 -15.89
N GLU A 64 -34.59 -0.26 -17.03
CA GLU A 64 -34.47 -1.71 -17.06
C GLU A 64 -33.06 -2.04 -16.57
N THR A 65 -32.95 -2.45 -15.31
CA THR A 65 -31.74 -3.08 -14.81
C THR A 65 -31.46 -4.29 -15.70
N PRO A 66 -30.33 -4.36 -16.42
CA PRO A 66 -30.02 -5.55 -17.19
C PRO A 66 -29.90 -6.70 -16.19
N THR A 67 -30.81 -7.68 -16.30
CA THR A 67 -30.72 -8.95 -15.60
C THR A 67 -29.51 -9.68 -16.15
N SER A 68 -28.34 -9.34 -15.58
CA SER A 68 -27.07 -9.99 -15.84
C SER A 68 -27.16 -11.39 -15.28
N THR A 69 -27.51 -12.34 -16.14
CA THR A 69 -27.34 -13.77 -15.82
C THR A 69 -25.85 -14.05 -15.90
N PRO A 70 -25.14 -14.36 -14.79
CA PRO A 70 -23.71 -14.62 -14.87
C PRO A 70 -23.46 -15.95 -15.59
N LEU A 71 -22.60 -15.91 -16.61
CA LEU A 71 -22.11 -17.03 -17.42
C LEU A 71 -21.30 -18.09 -16.64
N ASN A 72 -21.26 -18.02 -15.30
CA ASN A 72 -20.51 -18.95 -14.46
C ASN A 72 -21.33 -19.33 -13.21
N PRO A 73 -21.90 -20.55 -13.15
CA PRO A 73 -22.75 -21.00 -12.03
C PRO A 73 -21.99 -21.16 -10.70
N LYS A 74 -20.66 -20.98 -10.67
CA LYS A 74 -19.84 -21.21 -9.48
C LYS A 74 -19.65 -19.96 -8.60
N TRP A 75 -19.99 -18.78 -9.09
CA TRP A 75 -19.98 -17.55 -8.29
C TRP A 75 -21.20 -16.70 -8.60
N ALA A 76 -22.22 -16.81 -7.76
CA ALA A 76 -23.34 -15.88 -7.71
C ALA A 76 -23.08 -14.87 -6.59
N ALA A 77 -23.46 -13.60 -6.81
CA ALA A 77 -23.48 -12.63 -5.72
C ALA A 77 -24.43 -13.14 -4.64
N PRO A 78 -24.08 -13.04 -3.34
CA PRO A 78 -24.99 -13.42 -2.28
C PRO A 78 -26.25 -12.55 -2.34
N ASP A 79 -27.41 -13.18 -2.14
CA ASP A 79 -28.68 -12.47 -1.99
C ASP A 79 -28.78 -11.88 -0.58
N PHE A 80 -28.79 -10.54 -0.51
CA PHE A 80 -28.91 -9.78 0.74
C PHE A 80 -30.31 -9.17 0.95
N THR A 81 -31.30 -9.49 0.11
CA THR A 81 -32.63 -8.85 0.13
C THR A 81 -33.38 -9.02 1.46
N GLY A 82 -33.13 -10.12 2.18
CA GLY A 82 -33.71 -10.37 3.51
C GLY A 82 -32.88 -9.84 4.69
N GLN A 83 -31.78 -9.12 4.45
CA GLN A 83 -30.90 -8.67 5.53
C GLN A 83 -31.39 -7.33 6.11
N GLU A 84 -32.22 -7.40 7.15
CA GLU A 84 -32.71 -6.21 7.87
C GLU A 84 -31.65 -5.55 8.76
N LYS A 85 -30.58 -6.27 9.13
CA LYS A 85 -29.50 -5.79 10.00
C LYS A 85 -28.12 -6.34 9.61
N ALA A 86 -27.08 -5.54 9.82
CA ALA A 86 -25.69 -5.99 9.68
C ALA A 86 -25.40 -7.14 10.68
N LEU A 87 -25.11 -8.33 10.14
CA LEU A 87 -24.73 -9.49 10.94
C LEU A 87 -23.34 -9.28 11.55
N GLY A 88 -23.20 -9.56 12.85
CA GLY A 88 -21.91 -9.47 13.55
C GLY A 88 -21.45 -8.05 13.90
N TRP A 89 -22.27 -7.02 13.62
CA TRP A 89 -21.98 -5.66 14.04
C TRP A 89 -22.58 -5.35 15.41
N THR A 90 -21.73 -4.88 16.31
CA THR A 90 -22.10 -4.16 17.53
C THR A 90 -21.31 -2.86 17.59
N PRO A 91 -21.78 -1.80 18.28
CA PRO A 91 -21.00 -0.57 18.44
C PRO A 91 -19.60 -0.80 19.04
N SER A 92 -19.46 -1.84 19.87
CA SER A 92 -18.20 -2.25 20.52
C SER A 92 -17.37 -3.25 19.71
N ALA A 93 -17.80 -3.65 18.50
CA ALA A 93 -17.12 -4.69 17.72
C ALA A 93 -15.68 -4.32 17.32
N PHE A 94 -15.36 -3.02 17.32
CA PHE A 94 -14.03 -2.49 17.01
C PHE A 94 -13.33 -1.90 18.24
N ASP A 95 -13.84 -2.15 19.44
CA ASP A 95 -13.17 -1.75 20.67
C ASP A 95 -11.84 -2.49 20.78
N VAL A 96 -10.81 -1.78 21.23
CA VAL A 96 -9.49 -2.35 21.37
C VAL A 96 -9.45 -3.25 22.61
N PRO A 97 -9.09 -4.54 22.47
CA PRO A 97 -9.01 -5.44 23.61
C PRO A 97 -7.94 -5.00 24.62
N LYS A 98 -8.19 -5.24 25.90
CA LYS A 98 -7.21 -4.96 26.96
C LYS A 98 -5.91 -5.73 26.73
N GLY A 99 -4.79 -5.03 26.82
CA GLY A 99 -3.44 -5.56 26.55
C GLY A 99 -3.04 -5.54 25.07
N MET A 100 -3.91 -5.11 24.15
CA MET A 100 -3.59 -4.95 22.73
C MET A 100 -3.49 -3.48 22.30
N GLU A 101 -3.73 -2.53 23.20
CA GLU A 101 -3.78 -1.10 22.92
C GLU A 101 -2.52 -0.60 22.23
N GLU A 102 -1.35 -0.96 22.75
CA GLU A 102 -0.07 -0.53 22.20
C GLU A 102 0.19 -1.08 20.80
N ARG A 103 -0.23 -2.34 20.53
CA ARG A 103 -0.04 -2.99 19.23
C ARG A 103 -0.97 -2.38 18.19
N VAL A 104 -2.23 -2.15 18.57
CA VAL A 104 -3.21 -1.50 17.70
C VAL A 104 -2.79 -0.06 17.42
N GLN A 105 -2.34 0.66 18.45
CA GLN A 105 -1.87 2.04 18.27
C GLN A 105 -0.62 2.11 17.38
N PHE A 106 0.30 1.16 17.49
CA PHE A 106 1.45 1.06 16.57
C PHE A 106 0.98 0.98 15.11
N TRP A 107 0.07 0.06 14.78
CA TRP A 107 -0.43 -0.05 13.39
C TRP A 107 -1.23 1.17 12.94
N LYS A 108 -2.04 1.76 13.82
CA LYS A 108 -2.71 3.02 13.53
C LYS A 108 -1.70 4.11 13.16
N ASP A 109 -0.60 4.20 13.90
CA ASP A 109 0.46 5.18 13.62
C ASP A 109 1.14 4.90 12.28
N ILE A 110 1.50 3.64 11.98
CA ILE A 110 2.06 3.23 10.67
C ILE A 110 1.20 3.70 9.50
N TYR A 111 -0.12 3.52 9.58
CA TYR A 111 -1.03 3.84 8.48
C TYR A 111 -1.58 5.27 8.48
N SER A 112 -1.37 6.05 9.55
CA SER A 112 -1.90 7.42 9.64
C SER A 112 -0.84 8.51 9.65
N LYS A 113 0.38 8.22 10.13
CA LYS A 113 1.42 9.23 10.34
C LYS A 113 2.56 9.14 9.34
N TYR A 114 2.93 7.94 8.91
CA TYR A 114 4.11 7.72 8.09
C TYR A 114 3.77 7.61 6.61
N THR A 115 4.63 8.16 5.75
CA THR A 115 4.46 8.09 4.30
C THR A 115 5.17 6.87 3.70
N SER A 116 4.90 6.56 2.43
CA SER A 116 5.61 5.51 1.68
C SER A 116 7.09 5.79 1.43
N GLU A 117 7.53 7.03 1.68
CA GLU A 117 8.92 7.45 1.61
C GLU A 117 9.63 7.37 2.96
N GLN A 118 8.94 6.94 4.01
CA GLN A 118 9.50 6.78 5.33
C GLN A 118 9.51 5.30 5.75
N GLY A 119 10.51 4.92 6.53
CA GLY A 119 10.62 3.62 7.17
C GLY A 119 10.72 3.76 8.68
N VAL A 120 10.15 2.81 9.41
CA VAL A 120 10.20 2.76 10.88
C VAL A 120 11.04 1.55 11.30
N ILE A 121 12.02 1.75 12.18
CA ILE A 121 12.82 0.68 12.78
C ILE A 121 12.26 0.40 14.17
N HIS A 122 11.69 -0.80 14.37
CA HIS A 122 11.06 -1.21 15.63
C HIS A 122 11.61 -2.55 16.14
N ASP A 123 11.32 -2.87 17.40
CA ASP A 123 11.67 -4.18 17.99
C ASP A 123 10.82 -5.31 17.41
N SER A 124 11.43 -6.49 17.25
CA SER A 124 10.77 -7.66 16.65
C SER A 124 9.71 -8.30 17.56
N LYS A 125 9.84 -8.19 18.88
CA LYS A 125 8.95 -8.81 19.87
C LYS A 125 7.95 -7.79 20.43
N TYR A 126 8.40 -6.57 20.68
CA TYR A 126 7.62 -5.48 21.24
C TYR A 126 7.46 -4.36 20.22
N VAL A 127 6.49 -4.51 19.31
CA VAL A 127 6.30 -3.60 18.16
C VAL A 127 6.10 -2.13 18.53
N HIS A 128 5.59 -1.84 19.74
CA HIS A 128 5.44 -0.47 20.22
C HIS A 128 6.78 0.23 20.50
N LEU A 129 7.89 -0.53 20.62
CA LEU A 129 9.23 0.02 20.78
C LEU A 129 9.80 0.40 19.42
N VAL A 130 9.67 1.68 19.09
CA VAL A 130 10.27 2.27 17.90
C VAL A 130 11.61 2.89 18.26
N TYR A 131 12.67 2.48 17.56
CA TYR A 131 14.03 2.96 17.80
C TYR A 131 14.37 4.23 17.02
N ASP A 132 13.92 4.29 15.75
CA ASP A 132 14.22 5.41 14.87
C ASP A 132 13.30 5.39 13.64
N THR A 133 13.22 6.53 12.95
CA THR A 133 12.54 6.67 11.67
C THR A 133 13.57 7.03 10.59
N VAL A 134 13.35 6.55 9.38
CA VAL A 134 14.27 6.72 8.25
C VAL A 134 13.52 7.38 7.11
N ASP A 135 14.00 8.53 6.66
CA ASP A 135 13.46 9.20 5.48
C ASP A 135 14.22 8.76 4.22
N PHE A 136 13.47 8.56 3.13
CA PHE A 136 13.94 8.18 1.80
C PHE A 136 13.54 9.17 0.70
N SER A 137 12.89 10.28 1.05
CA SER A 137 12.40 11.31 0.11
C SER A 137 13.48 11.79 -0.85
N ASP A 138 14.69 12.04 -0.35
CA ASP A 138 15.87 12.43 -1.13
C ASP A 138 16.32 11.36 -2.15
N ILE A 139 16.17 10.08 -1.80
CA ILE A 139 16.54 8.96 -2.69
C ILE A 139 15.46 8.76 -3.76
N SER A 140 14.16 8.88 -3.43
CA SER A 140 13.10 8.78 -4.45
C SER A 140 13.08 9.96 -5.39
N ALA A 141 13.37 11.17 -4.90
CA ALA A 141 13.38 12.38 -5.71
C ALA A 141 14.61 12.48 -6.65
N SER A 142 15.66 11.70 -6.40
CA SER A 142 16.88 11.70 -7.22
C SER A 142 16.60 11.19 -8.64
N LYS A 143 16.77 12.08 -9.62
CA LYS A 143 16.67 11.75 -11.06
C LYS A 143 17.90 11.02 -11.59
N ASP A 144 19.02 11.11 -10.87
CA ASP A 144 20.31 10.52 -11.27
C ASP A 144 20.37 9.01 -11.00
N LEU A 145 19.50 8.51 -10.12
CA LEU A 145 19.48 7.11 -9.69
C LEU A 145 18.35 6.35 -10.38
N GLY A 146 18.71 5.29 -11.11
CA GLY A 146 17.73 4.31 -11.59
C GLY A 146 17.10 3.49 -10.45
N PRO A 147 15.96 2.81 -10.67
CA PRO A 147 15.20 2.13 -9.61
C PRO A 147 16.00 1.14 -8.76
N ARG A 148 16.90 0.37 -9.37
CA ARG A 148 17.78 -0.57 -8.66
C ARG A 148 18.78 0.14 -7.75
N ALA A 149 19.33 1.27 -8.20
CA ALA A 149 20.27 2.07 -7.43
C ALA A 149 19.56 2.74 -6.24
N GLN A 150 18.33 3.25 -6.45
CA GLN A 150 17.49 3.76 -5.37
C GLN A 150 17.20 2.69 -4.31
N GLN A 151 16.79 1.48 -4.73
CA GLN A 151 16.54 0.38 -3.80
C GLN A 151 17.79 0.02 -2.96
N LYS A 152 18.96 -0.05 -3.62
CA LYS A 152 20.24 -0.30 -2.94
C LYS A 152 20.58 0.81 -1.95
N ALA A 153 20.36 2.07 -2.32
CA ALA A 153 20.60 3.23 -1.46
C ALA A 153 19.67 3.21 -0.23
N ARG A 154 18.37 2.92 -0.42
CA ARG A 154 17.40 2.76 0.69
C ARG A 154 17.83 1.66 1.65
N LYS A 155 18.19 0.48 1.11
CA LYS A 155 18.68 -0.65 1.93
C LYS A 155 19.93 -0.26 2.71
N LYS A 156 20.91 0.36 2.05
CA LYS A 156 22.15 0.81 2.71
C LYS A 156 21.85 1.77 3.87
N ARG A 157 20.95 2.74 3.67
CA ARG A 157 20.56 3.69 4.73
C ARG A 157 19.93 2.99 5.92
N VAL A 158 19.04 2.01 5.68
CA VAL A 158 18.46 1.20 6.76
C VAL A 158 19.54 0.43 7.52
N ASP A 159 20.48 -0.21 6.81
CA ASP A 159 21.55 -0.99 7.44
C ASP A 159 22.48 -0.09 8.26
N ASP A 160 22.79 1.11 7.78
CA ASP A 160 23.63 2.06 8.50
C ASP A 160 22.92 2.61 9.75
N LYS A 161 21.61 2.91 9.66
CA LYS A 161 20.81 3.28 10.84
C LYS A 161 20.71 2.17 11.87
N LYS A 162 20.55 0.91 11.45
CA LYS A 162 20.58 -0.24 12.36
C LYS A 162 21.89 -0.34 13.13
N LYS A 163 23.03 -0.18 12.46
CA LYS A 163 24.35 -0.18 13.13
C LYS A 163 24.46 0.94 14.15
N GLU A 164 23.97 2.13 13.80
CA GLU A 164 23.96 3.29 14.69
C GLU A 164 23.13 3.02 15.95
N ILE A 165 21.91 2.49 15.80
CA ILE A 165 21.03 2.13 16.91
C ILE A 165 21.69 1.07 17.80
N VAL A 166 22.26 0.00 17.22
CA VAL A 166 22.97 -1.03 17.99
C VAL A 166 24.14 -0.44 18.78
N ALA A 167 24.92 0.45 18.18
CA ALA A 167 26.01 1.14 18.87
C ALA A 167 25.48 1.97 20.06
N ARG A 168 24.41 2.76 19.84
CA ARG A 168 23.76 3.55 20.91
C ARG A 168 23.26 2.65 22.05
N LEU A 169 22.55 1.57 21.73
CA LEU A 169 22.01 0.63 22.72
C LEU A 169 23.13 -0.10 23.48
N SER A 170 24.20 -0.51 22.80
CA SER A 170 25.35 -1.17 23.43
C SER A 170 26.10 -0.26 24.41
N ARG A 171 26.09 1.06 24.17
CA ARG A 171 26.66 2.05 25.07
C ARG A 171 25.81 2.22 26.32
N LEU A 172 24.48 2.27 26.16
CA LEU A 172 23.54 2.37 27.27
C LEU A 172 23.55 1.13 28.16
N ALA A 173 23.72 -0.06 27.59
CA ALA A 173 23.78 -1.32 28.34
C ALA A 173 25.04 -1.49 29.22
N LYS A 174 26.04 -0.62 29.05
CA LYS A 174 27.29 -0.63 29.84
C LYS A 174 27.29 0.35 31.01
N LEU A 175 26.25 1.17 31.12
CA LEU A 175 25.98 2.03 32.28
C LEU A 175 25.25 1.22 33.36
#